data_AF-A0A8T6N555-F1
#
_entry.id   AF-A0A8T6N555-F1
#
_cell.length_a   1.000
_cell.length_b   1.000
_cell.length_c   1.000
_cell.angle_alpha   90.00
_cell.angle_beta   90.00
_cell.angle_gamma   90.00
#
_symmetry.space_group_name_H-M   'P 1'
#
loop_
_entity.id
_entity.type
_entity.pdbx_description
1 polymer ?
#
loop_
_entity_poly.entity_id
_entity_poly.type
_entity_poly.pdbx_seq_one_letter_code
_entity_poly.pdbx_strand_id
1 'polypeptide(L)'
;MYWIPDTLATESTHWWQETYEHYHEELQEKLKAYLARATENKEGCLELGRSSYPAQVQWRAHKLRVYQLVAWGSVGEIPIKRRVVRHLCNNRACINPDHLKIGSQAENLADQRAQRALKAMQCRTHPE
;
A
#
# COMPACT_ATOMS: atom_id res chain seq x y z
N MET A 1 2.18 -8.96 -15.19
CA MET A 1 2.98 -7.76 -15.47
C MET A 1 2.09 -6.55 -15.28
N TYR A 2 2.30 -5.76 -14.22
CA TYR A 2 1.51 -4.56 -13.98
C TYR A 2 2.00 -3.46 -14.93
N TRP A 3 1.20 -3.13 -15.94
CA TRP A 3 1.53 -2.03 -16.85
C TRP A 3 1.24 -0.69 -16.15
N ILE A 4 2.30 0.07 -15.87
CA ILE A 4 2.19 1.39 -15.26
C ILE A 4 2.39 2.43 -16.36
N PRO A 5 1.40 3.30 -16.64
CA PRO A 5 1.57 4.36 -17.63
C PRO A 5 2.65 5.34 -17.16
N ASP A 6 3.53 5.75 -18.08
CA ASP A 6 4.70 6.60 -17.84
C ASP A 6 4.38 7.87 -17.01
N THR A 7 3.18 8.44 -17.22
CA THR A 7 2.65 9.59 -16.48
C THR A 7 2.47 9.39 -14.96
N LEU A 8 2.42 8.14 -14.49
CA LEU A 8 2.26 7.76 -13.08
C LEU A 8 3.50 7.08 -12.51
N ALA A 9 4.48 6.77 -13.36
CA ALA A 9 5.73 6.14 -12.98
C ALA A 9 6.60 7.13 -12.20
N THR A 10 7.05 6.70 -11.03
CA THR A 10 8.00 7.43 -10.19
C THR A 10 9.12 6.48 -9.77
N GLU A 11 10.25 7.01 -9.30
CA GLU A 11 11.34 6.18 -8.76
C GLU A 11 10.84 5.22 -7.67
N SER A 12 9.91 5.67 -6.84
CA SER A 12 9.26 4.81 -5.83
C SER A 12 8.42 3.70 -6.46
N THR A 13 7.66 4.01 -7.51
CA THR A 13 6.79 3.07 -8.21
C THR A 13 7.60 1.97 -8.90
N HIS A 14 8.68 2.33 -9.60
CA HIS A 14 9.61 1.36 -10.20
C HIS A 14 10.28 0.49 -9.15
N TRP A 15 10.73 1.09 -8.05
CA TRP A 15 11.34 0.34 -6.95
C TRP A 15 10.39 -0.71 -6.36
N TRP A 16 9.12 -0.35 -6.15
CA TRP A 16 8.11 -1.28 -5.65
C TRP A 16 7.79 -2.37 -6.66
N GLN A 17 7.64 -2.02 -7.93
CA GLN A 17 7.47 -2.98 -9.01
C GLN A 17 8.59 -4.03 -9.01
N GLU A 18 9.84 -3.57 -9.05
CA GLU A 18 11.01 -4.44 -9.03
C GLU A 18 11.08 -5.27 -7.74
N THR A 19 10.65 -4.70 -6.62
CA THR A 19 10.57 -5.42 -5.35
C THR A 19 9.56 -6.58 -5.40
N TYR A 20 8.40 -6.39 -6.02
CA TYR A 20 7.43 -7.48 -6.19
C TYR A 20 7.88 -8.50 -7.24
N GLU A 21 8.58 -8.09 -8.29
CA GLU A 21 9.02 -9.01 -9.36
C GLU A 21 10.23 -9.85 -8.93
N HIS A 22 11.21 -9.25 -8.28
CA HIS A 22 12.51 -9.89 -8.01
C HIS A 22 12.80 -10.14 -6.53
N TYR A 23 12.12 -9.45 -5.61
CA TYR A 23 12.44 -9.49 -4.17
C TYR A 23 11.21 -9.81 -3.31
N HIS A 24 10.22 -10.51 -3.87
CA HIS A 24 8.97 -10.80 -3.15
C HIS A 24 9.20 -11.65 -1.89
N GLU A 25 10.11 -12.62 -1.94
CA GLU A 25 10.47 -13.46 -0.79
C GLU A 25 11.12 -12.62 0.31
N GLU A 26 12.14 -11.82 -0.05
CA GLU A 26 12.83 -10.93 0.89
C GLU A 26 11.88 -9.88 1.49
N LEU A 27 10.93 -9.37 0.70
CA LEU A 27 9.86 -8.51 1.18
C LEU A 27 9.05 -9.22 2.27
N GLN A 28 8.56 -10.43 2.01
CA GLN A 28 7.77 -11.20 2.98
C GLN A 28 8.56 -11.50 4.27
N GLU A 29 9.83 -11.84 4.15
CA GLU A 29 10.70 -12.05 5.32
C GLU A 29 10.87 -10.77 6.14
N LYS A 30 11.08 -9.62 5.49
CA LYS A 30 11.15 -8.33 6.18
C LYS A 30 9.85 -7.99 6.88
N LEU A 31 8.70 -8.19 6.23
CA LEU A 31 7.39 -7.96 6.83
C LEU A 31 7.23 -8.79 8.11
N LYS A 32 7.49 -10.10 8.03
CA LYS A 32 7.44 -11.00 9.19
C LYS A 32 8.42 -10.57 10.29
N ALA A 33 9.64 -10.20 9.93
CA ALA A 33 10.64 -9.75 10.89
C ALA A 33 10.22 -8.46 11.61
N TYR A 34 9.60 -7.50 10.91
CA TYR A 34 9.11 -6.28 11.54
C TYR A 34 7.91 -6.53 12.45
N LEU A 35 6.95 -7.35 12.01
CA LEU A 35 5.80 -7.69 12.82
C LEU A 35 6.20 -8.47 14.07
N ALA A 36 7.14 -9.41 13.95
CA ALA A 36 7.64 -10.19 15.09
C ALA A 36 8.45 -9.36 16.09
N ARG A 37 9.05 -8.24 15.67
CA ARG A 37 9.82 -7.33 16.52
C ARG A 37 8.97 -6.26 17.20
N ALA A 38 7.73 -6.06 16.76
CA ALA A 38 6.88 -5.02 17.29
C ALA A 38 6.28 -5.42 18.64
N THR A 39 6.08 -4.43 19.50
CA THR A 39 5.40 -4.62 20.79
C THR A 39 3.91 -4.34 20.61
N GLU A 40 3.06 -5.30 21.00
CA GLU A 40 1.61 -5.08 21.03
C GLU A 40 1.21 -4.27 22.26
N ASN A 41 0.32 -3.29 22.08
CA ASN A 41 -0.27 -2.53 23.16
C ASN A 41 -1.71 -2.99 23.49
N LYS A 42 -2.32 -2.39 24.52
CA LYS A 42 -3.69 -2.75 24.95
C LYS A 42 -4.78 -2.50 23.91
N GLU A 43 -4.50 -1.67 22.91
CA GLU A 43 -5.41 -1.33 21.81
C GLU A 43 -5.16 -2.22 20.57
N GLY A 44 -4.26 -3.21 20.65
CA GLY A 44 -3.88 -4.07 19.52
C GLY A 44 -2.95 -3.39 18.51
N CYS A 45 -2.35 -2.24 18.84
CA CYS A 45 -1.36 -1.63 17.95
C CYS A 45 -0.02 -2.33 18.09
N LEU A 46 0.61 -2.63 16.95
CA LEU A 46 1.98 -3.14 16.88
C LEU A 46 2.93 -1.97 16.75
N GLU A 47 3.70 -1.67 17.79
CA GLU A 47 4.59 -0.51 17.85
C GLU A 47 6.05 -0.93 17.73
N LEU A 48 6.73 -0.47 16.67
CA LEU A 48 8.17 -0.66 16.47
C LEU A 48 8.98 0.63 16.74
N GLY A 49 8.31 1.71 17.12
CA GLY A 49 8.89 3.03 17.31
C GLY A 49 8.04 3.87 18.27
N ARG A 50 8.12 5.21 18.15
CA ARG A 50 7.30 6.12 18.96
C ARG A 50 6.42 6.99 18.06
N SER A 51 5.27 7.43 18.55
CA SER A 51 4.33 8.25 17.75
C SER A 51 4.98 9.52 17.16
N SER A 52 5.96 10.09 17.87
CA SER A 52 6.76 11.24 17.42
C SER A 52 7.92 10.88 16.48
N TYR A 53 8.41 9.64 16.52
CA TYR A 53 9.47 9.14 15.64
C TYR A 53 9.13 7.72 15.18
N PRO A 54 8.32 7.57 14.11
CA PRO A 54 7.92 6.27 13.61
C PRO A 54 9.13 5.53 13.04
N ALA A 55 9.12 4.20 13.15
CA ALA A 55 10.22 3.39 12.66
C ALA A 55 10.44 3.57 11.16
N GLN A 56 11.71 3.61 10.76
CA GLN A 56 12.16 3.77 9.39
C GLN A 56 13.05 2.60 9.00
N VAL A 57 13.01 2.24 7.72
CA VAL A 57 13.86 1.23 7.10
C VAL A 57 14.56 1.84 5.89
N GLN A 58 15.82 1.48 5.72
CA GLN A 58 16.57 1.72 4.50
C GLN A 58 16.80 0.38 3.83
N TRP A 59 16.32 0.23 2.60
CA TRP A 59 16.43 -1.00 1.83
C TRP A 59 16.64 -0.68 0.35
N ARG A 60 17.65 -1.30 -0.27
CA ARG A 60 18.01 -1.10 -1.68
C ARG A 60 18.18 0.39 -2.03
N ALA A 61 18.91 1.13 -1.19
CA ALA A 61 19.11 2.59 -1.26
C ALA A 61 17.84 3.45 -1.10
N HIS A 62 16.65 2.87 -0.92
CA HIS A 62 15.42 3.60 -0.62
C HIS A 62 15.14 3.66 0.87
N LYS A 63 14.79 4.85 1.36
CA LYS A 63 14.36 5.09 2.73
C LYS A 63 12.85 5.22 2.79
N LEU A 64 12.20 4.39 3.60
CA LEU A 64 10.76 4.40 3.80
C LEU A 64 10.38 4.14 5.26
N ARG A 65 9.16 4.50 5.64
CA ARG A 65 8.65 4.20 6.99
C ARG A 65 8.19 2.75 7.03
N VAL A 66 8.40 2.07 8.16
CA VAL A 66 8.06 0.65 8.30
C VAL A 66 6.56 0.41 8.08
N TYR A 67 5.69 1.28 8.60
CA TYR A 67 4.25 1.15 8.36
C TYR A 67 3.89 1.28 6.87
N GLN A 68 4.66 2.03 6.07
CA GLN A 68 4.44 2.10 4.62
C GLN A 68 4.83 0.77 3.99
N LEU A 69 6.00 0.24 4.33
CA LEU A 69 6.43 -1.08 3.86
C LEU A 69 5.38 -2.15 4.16
N VAL A 70 4.87 -2.18 5.40
CA VAL A 70 3.84 -3.13 5.83
C VAL A 70 2.53 -2.93 5.08
N ALA A 71 2.01 -1.70 5.02
CA ALA A 71 0.75 -1.45 4.33
C ALA A 71 0.81 -1.89 2.85
N TRP A 72 1.80 -1.38 2.10
CA TRP A 72 1.94 -1.71 0.67
C TRP A 72 2.26 -3.20 0.46
N GLY A 73 3.17 -3.75 1.26
CA GLY A 73 3.58 -5.15 1.17
C GLY A 73 2.47 -6.15 1.50
N SER A 74 1.60 -5.83 2.47
CA SER A 74 0.46 -6.67 2.84
C SER A 74 -0.68 -6.62 1.82
N VAL A 75 -0.89 -5.46 1.19
CA VAL A 75 -1.93 -5.29 0.16
C VAL A 75 -1.45 -5.83 -1.20
N GLY A 76 -0.15 -5.77 -1.47
CA GLY A 76 0.42 -6.20 -2.76
C GLY A 76 0.20 -5.18 -3.88
N GLU A 77 -0.04 -3.92 -3.53
CA GLU A 77 -0.25 -2.83 -4.49
C GLU A 77 0.99 -1.94 -4.63
N ILE A 78 1.21 -1.42 -5.83
CA ILE A 78 2.31 -0.50 -6.12
C ILE A 78 1.88 0.93 -5.76
N PRO A 79 2.64 1.69 -4.96
CA PRO A 79 2.32 3.07 -4.66
C PRO A 79 2.44 3.94 -5.91
N ILE A 80 1.30 4.43 -6.36
CA ILE A 80 1.19 5.47 -7.40
C ILE A 80 1.05 6.85 -6.77
N LYS A 81 1.43 7.88 -7.55
CA LYS A 81 1.28 9.29 -7.17
C LYS A 81 -0.17 9.55 -6.70
N ARG A 82 -0.35 10.18 -5.53
CA ARG A 82 -1.62 10.53 -4.84
C ARG A 82 -2.25 9.47 -3.92
N ARG A 83 -1.65 8.29 -3.74
CA ARG A 83 -2.08 7.39 -2.66
C ARG A 83 -1.28 7.61 -1.39
N VAL A 84 -1.95 7.47 -0.26
CA VAL A 84 -1.32 7.60 1.06
C VAL A 84 -1.79 6.48 1.97
N VAL A 85 -0.89 6.05 2.86
CA VAL A 85 -1.20 5.12 3.94
C VAL A 85 -1.75 5.94 5.11
N ARG A 86 -2.91 5.54 5.62
CA ARG A 86 -3.60 6.18 6.75
C ARG A 86 -3.69 5.20 7.92
N HIS A 87 -3.56 5.72 9.13
CA HIS A 87 -3.74 4.95 10.35
C HIS A 87 -5.20 5.07 10.82
N LEU A 88 -5.81 3.96 11.21
CA LEU A 88 -7.16 3.92 11.78
C LEU A 88 -7.15 4.08 13.31
N CYS A 89 -6.04 3.68 13.96
CA CYS A 89 -5.85 3.70 15.41
C CYS A 89 -5.34 5.03 15.98
N ASN A 90 -5.22 6.09 15.17
CA ASN A 90 -4.61 7.39 15.51
C ASN A 90 -3.17 7.32 16.06
N ASN A 91 -2.53 6.14 16.04
CA ASN A 91 -1.15 5.94 16.45
C ASN A 91 -0.23 5.90 15.23
N ARG A 92 0.68 6.88 15.12
CA ARG A 92 1.61 7.02 14.00
C ARG A 92 2.75 6.00 14.00
N ALA A 93 2.99 5.32 15.11
CA ALA A 93 4.00 4.27 15.25
C ALA A 93 3.45 2.87 14.98
N CYS A 94 2.14 2.74 14.79
CA CYS A 94 1.50 1.47 14.57
C CYS A 94 1.86 0.93 13.19
N ILE A 95 2.39 -0.29 13.16
CA ILE A 95 2.70 -1.05 11.96
C ILE A 95 1.71 -2.20 11.74
N ASN A 96 0.66 -2.30 12.55
CA ASN A 96 -0.33 -3.37 12.41
C ASN A 96 -1.07 -3.22 11.07
N PRO A 97 -1.00 -4.21 10.16
CA PRO A 97 -1.69 -4.14 8.86
C PRO A 97 -3.21 -3.94 9.00
N ASP A 98 -3.84 -4.48 10.05
CA ASP A 98 -5.28 -4.30 10.30
C ASP A 98 -5.64 -2.84 10.63
N HIS A 99 -4.70 -2.12 11.25
CA HIS A 99 -4.86 -0.70 11.59
C HIS A 99 -4.38 0.25 10.49
N LEU A 100 -3.90 -0.27 9.35
CA LEU A 100 -3.39 0.50 8.23
C LEU A 100 -4.34 0.39 7.05
N LYS A 101 -4.73 1.55 6.51
CA LYS A 101 -5.59 1.61 5.33
C LYS A 101 -4.91 2.40 4.22
N ILE A 102 -4.75 1.76 3.07
CA ILE A 102 -4.33 2.43 1.85
C ILE A 102 -5.56 3.10 1.25
N GLY A 103 -5.46 4.39 1.00
CA GLY A 103 -6.53 5.16 0.38
C GLY A 103 -6.02 5.95 -0.81
N SER A 104 -6.87 6.02 -1.83
CA SER A 104 -6.74 6.97 -2.92
C SER A 104 -8.03 7.78 -3.00
N GLN A 105 -7.95 9.12 -3.02
CA GLN A 105 -9.14 9.92 -3.34
C GLN A 105 -9.58 9.71 -4.81
N ALA A 106 -8.67 9.26 -5.68
CA ALA A 106 -8.89 9.17 -7.12
C ALA A 106 -9.48 7.83 -7.58
N GLU A 107 -9.32 6.74 -6.83
CA GLU A 107 -9.92 5.45 -7.19
C GLU A 107 -11.43 5.43 -7.08
N ASN A 108 -12.00 6.14 -6.12
CA ASN A 108 -13.44 6.29 -6.01
C ASN A 108 -14.04 6.99 -7.26
N LEU A 109 -13.27 7.88 -7.90
CA LEU A 109 -13.67 8.59 -9.12
C LEU A 109 -13.33 7.87 -10.43
N ALA A 110 -12.32 6.99 -10.43
CA ALA A 110 -11.93 6.19 -11.58
C ALA A 110 -12.78 4.92 -11.69
N ASP A 111 -13.06 4.26 -10.57
CA ASP A 111 -13.98 3.12 -10.50
C ASP A 111 -15.42 3.55 -10.83
N GLN A 112 -15.88 4.70 -10.34
CA GLN A 112 -17.17 5.29 -10.77
C GLN A 112 -17.23 5.61 -12.27
N ARG A 113 -16.10 5.97 -12.91
CA ARG A 113 -16.05 6.22 -14.36
C ARG A 113 -16.01 4.93 -15.17
N ALA A 114 -15.23 3.95 -14.74
CA ALA A 114 -15.17 2.63 -15.35
C ALA A 114 -16.51 1.87 -15.21
N GLN A 115 -17.14 1.90 -14.03
CA GLN A 115 -18.48 1.33 -13.82
C GLN A 115 -19.56 2.04 -14.65
N ARG A 116 -19.52 3.38 -14.78
CA ARG A 116 -20.46 4.11 -15.66
C ARG A 116 -20.26 3.78 -17.14
N ALA A 117 -19.01 3.63 -17.59
CA ALA A 117 -18.70 3.20 -18.95
C ALA A 117 -19.16 1.76 -19.23
N LEU A 118 -18.95 0.84 -18.28
CA LEU A 118 -19.44 -0.54 -18.36
C LEU A 118 -20.98 -0.62 -18.37
N LYS A 119 -21.67 0.17 -17.54
CA LYS A 119 -23.15 0.23 -17.49
C LYS A 119 -23.76 0.84 -18.75
N ALA A 120 -23.08 1.80 -19.39
CA ALA A 120 -23.48 2.34 -20.69
C ALA A 120 -23.32 1.32 -21.84
N MET A 121 -22.42 0.35 -21.70
CA MET A 121 -22.16 -0.69 -22.70
C MET A 121 -23.14 -1.89 -22.60
N GLN A 122 -23.78 -2.09 -21.45
CA GLN A 122 -24.80 -3.14 -21.25
C GLN A 122 -26.20 -2.78 -21.79
N CYS A 123 -26.42 -1.58 -22.32
CA CYS A 123 -27.70 -1.18 -22.94
C CYS A 123 -27.77 -1.43 -24.46
N ARG A 124 -26.98 -2.38 -24.99
CA ARG A 124 -26.93 -2.71 -26.44
C ARG A 124 -27.14 -4.18 -26.77
N THR A 125 -27.47 -5.03 -25.81
CA THR A 125 -27.70 -6.44 -26.09
C THR A 125 -28.87 -6.99 -25.27
N HIS A 126 -30.08 -6.74 -25.76
CA HIS A 126 -31.04 -7.83 -25.95
C HIS A 126 -31.80 -7.59 -27.27
N PRO A 127 -31.70 -8.52 -28.23
CA PRO A 127 -32.42 -8.47 -29.51
C PRO A 127 -33.79 -9.17 -29.40
N GLU A 128 -34.82 -8.57 -29.98
CA GLU A 128 -35.87 -9.21 -30.78
C GLU A 128 -36.65 -8.16 -31.58
#